data_AF-A0A8H7EPF4-F1
#
_entry.id   AF-A0A8H7EPF4-F1
#
_cell.length_a   1.000
_cell.length_b   1.000
_cell.length_c   1.000
_cell.angle_alpha   90.00
_cell.angle_beta   90.00
_cell.angle_gamma   90.00
#
_symmetry.space_group_name_H-M   'P 1'
#
loop_
_entity.id
_entity.type
_entity.pdbx_description
1 polymer ?
#
loop_
_entity_poly.entity_id
_entity_poly.type
_entity_poly.pdbx_seq_one_letter_code
_entity_poly.pdbx_strand_id
1 'polypeptide(L)'
;MACWLIKAFGCRFAIYYAILTIPSSCDDQFIRVLLNNGALVPRYLVQTLVTVYGKPAGRRRSNDDIFSLGFLDNMFSEAVQQLPFTGFATLVHIGYERYGNVLTTRSHGDLGMFLDRYMPTNGKAMESDTNAQTLIEQYAFIPAPLVPSPNVPPPTSLRVLLRLATTESKLFRTIQPVFEFDPVARRYLWEVVLLFLFDLSFRANIDRAEDHDCLKSLRTVIRPANDLIKSIKDQDLFCFALVSLLRKYPTGYCDKKMMSRMLHLLVEYVEPGFSLMEVLEELTRREIRTDTKESIQYFLTV
;
A
#
# COMPACT_ATOMS: atom_id res chain seq x y z
N MET A 1 -25.32 9.42 -0.03
CA MET A 1 -23.93 9.16 0.38
C MET A 1 -23.54 7.70 0.21
N ALA A 2 -24.18 6.74 0.90
CA ALA A 2 -23.84 5.31 0.81
C ALA A 2 -23.80 4.73 -0.63
N CYS A 3 -24.83 4.99 -1.44
CA CYS A 3 -24.85 4.53 -2.85
C CYS A 3 -23.72 5.14 -3.68
N TRP A 4 -23.32 6.38 -3.38
CA TRP A 4 -22.21 7.05 -4.06
C TRP A 4 -20.88 6.38 -3.72
N LEU A 5 -20.63 6.08 -2.44
CA LEU A 5 -19.41 5.38 -2.00
C LEU A 5 -19.25 4.02 -2.70
N ILE A 6 -20.34 3.26 -2.80
CA ILE A 6 -20.33 1.94 -3.46
C ILE A 6 -20.12 2.08 -4.96
N LYS A 7 -20.72 3.09 -5.61
CA LYS A 7 -20.53 3.34 -7.04
C LYS A 7 -19.10 3.83 -7.36
N ALA A 8 -18.53 4.65 -6.49
CA ALA A 8 -17.21 5.25 -6.69
C ALA A 8 -16.08 4.26 -6.41
N PHE A 9 -16.14 3.54 -5.28
CA PHE A 9 -15.04 2.70 -4.81
C PHE A 9 -15.33 1.20 -4.90
N GLY A 10 -16.58 0.81 -5.13
CA GLY A 10 -17.01 -0.59 -5.15
C GLY A 10 -17.40 -1.13 -3.78
N CYS A 11 -18.14 -2.23 -3.78
CA CYS A 11 -18.72 -2.85 -2.59
C CYS A 11 -17.68 -3.24 -1.52
N ARG A 12 -16.45 -3.61 -1.93
CA ARG A 12 -15.38 -4.06 -1.01
C ARG A 12 -14.71 -2.91 -0.27
N PHE A 13 -14.56 -1.76 -0.92
CA PHE A 13 -13.77 -0.64 -0.39
C PHE A 13 -14.64 0.42 0.29
N ALA A 14 -15.95 0.43 0.08
CA ALA A 14 -16.85 1.49 0.58
C ALA A 14 -16.78 1.69 2.11
N ILE A 15 -16.86 0.60 2.90
CA ILE A 15 -16.77 0.69 4.37
C ILE A 15 -15.37 1.14 4.79
N TYR A 16 -14.33 0.56 4.17
CA TYR A 16 -12.95 0.91 4.47
C TYR A 16 -12.66 2.40 4.21
N TYR A 17 -13.07 2.91 3.05
CA TYR A 17 -12.97 4.32 2.69
C TYR A 17 -13.75 5.22 3.65
N ALA A 18 -14.97 4.84 4.02
CA ALA A 18 -15.79 5.62 4.94
C ALA A 18 -15.12 5.77 6.31
N ILE A 19 -14.54 4.69 6.84
CA ILE A 19 -13.78 4.74 8.09
C ILE A 19 -12.58 5.70 7.96
N LEU A 20 -11.84 5.63 6.85
CA LEU A 20 -10.67 6.50 6.66
C LEU A 20 -11.02 7.99 6.51
N THR A 21 -12.18 8.33 5.95
CA THR A 21 -12.54 9.71 5.57
C THR A 21 -13.52 10.39 6.53
N ILE A 22 -14.52 9.66 7.01
CA ILE A 22 -15.60 10.17 7.86
C ILE A 22 -15.88 9.21 9.03
N PRO A 23 -14.87 8.86 9.85
CA PRO A 23 -15.01 7.84 10.89
C PRO A 23 -16.12 8.15 11.91
N SER A 24 -16.29 9.43 12.26
CA SER A 24 -17.32 9.87 13.21
C SER A 24 -18.75 9.67 12.72
N SER A 25 -18.97 9.57 11.40
CA SER A 25 -20.28 9.33 10.79
C SER A 25 -20.58 7.84 10.59
N CYS A 26 -19.63 6.96 10.92
CA CYS A 26 -19.77 5.52 10.77
C CYS A 26 -20.46 4.90 11.99
N ASP A 27 -21.69 5.32 12.29
CA ASP A 27 -22.56 4.72 13.31
C ASP A 27 -23.27 3.45 12.78
N ASP A 28 -24.05 2.78 13.63
CA ASP A 28 -24.76 1.55 13.25
C ASP A 28 -25.75 1.78 12.10
N GLN A 29 -26.45 2.92 12.06
CA GLN A 29 -27.42 3.23 11.02
C GLN A 29 -26.71 3.40 9.67
N PHE A 30 -25.65 4.19 9.62
CA PHE A 30 -24.88 4.43 8.40
C PHE A 30 -24.24 3.13 7.88
N ILE A 31 -23.64 2.33 8.77
CA ILE A 31 -23.07 1.03 8.41
C ILE A 31 -24.14 0.08 7.86
N ARG A 32 -25.31 -0.02 8.51
CA ARG A 32 -26.43 -0.84 8.00
C ARG A 32 -26.90 -0.36 6.63
N VAL A 33 -26.97 0.94 6.39
CA VAL A 33 -27.33 1.48 5.08
C VAL A 33 -26.29 1.09 4.03
N LEU A 34 -24.99 1.17 4.32
CA LEU A 34 -23.94 0.72 3.39
C LEU A 34 -24.10 -0.77 3.05
N LEU A 35 -24.32 -1.61 4.06
CA LEU A 35 -24.50 -3.05 3.89
C LEU A 35 -25.76 -3.40 3.08
N ASN A 36 -26.88 -2.73 3.37
CA ASN A 36 -28.13 -2.91 2.62
C ASN A 36 -28.00 -2.49 1.15
N ASN A 37 -27.05 -1.61 0.82
CA ASN A 37 -26.73 -1.23 -0.55
C ASN A 37 -25.63 -2.12 -1.19
N GLY A 38 -25.23 -3.22 -0.52
CA GLY A 38 -24.32 -4.22 -1.05
C GLY A 38 -22.86 -4.06 -0.64
N ALA A 39 -22.54 -3.15 0.29
CA ALA A 39 -21.18 -3.09 0.82
C ALA A 39 -20.80 -4.39 1.55
N LEU A 40 -19.52 -4.74 1.52
CA LEU A 40 -18.98 -5.92 2.17
C LEU A 40 -18.06 -5.49 3.31
N VAL A 41 -18.06 -6.25 4.40
CA VAL A 41 -17.11 -6.08 5.52
C VAL A 41 -15.88 -6.94 5.24
N PRO A 42 -14.71 -6.35 4.93
CA PRO A 42 -13.48 -7.13 4.74
C PRO A 42 -13.07 -7.85 6.02
N ARG A 43 -12.64 -9.11 5.92
CA ARG A 43 -12.16 -9.88 7.08
C ARG A 43 -10.99 -9.16 7.77
N TYR A 44 -10.03 -8.69 6.99
CA TYR A 44 -8.90 -7.91 7.45
C TYR A 44 -9.29 -6.63 8.21
N LEU A 45 -10.35 -5.94 7.76
CA LEU A 45 -10.85 -4.76 8.44
C LEU A 45 -11.30 -5.11 9.86
N VAL A 46 -12.05 -6.20 10.02
CA VAL A 46 -12.51 -6.70 11.33
C VAL A 46 -11.32 -7.04 12.23
N GLN A 47 -10.31 -7.74 11.70
CA GLN A 47 -9.08 -8.02 12.46
C GLN A 47 -8.45 -6.75 12.99
N THR A 48 -8.33 -5.72 12.14
CA THR A 48 -7.69 -4.46 12.50
C THR A 48 -8.53 -3.65 13.50
N LEU A 49 -9.85 -3.64 13.35
CA LEU A 49 -10.76 -3.01 14.31
C LEU A 49 -10.59 -3.61 15.71
N VAL A 50 -10.58 -4.94 15.82
CA VAL A 50 -10.43 -5.61 17.11
C VAL A 50 -9.02 -5.45 17.71
N THR A 51 -7.98 -5.33 16.86
CA THR A 51 -6.62 -5.12 17.36
C THR A 51 -6.39 -3.68 17.81
N VAL A 52 -7.04 -2.68 17.22
CA VAL A 52 -6.72 -1.26 17.44
C VAL A 52 -7.76 -0.52 18.29
N TYR A 53 -9.05 -0.79 18.13
CA TYR A 53 -10.11 0.01 18.77
C TYR A 53 -10.01 0.01 20.30
N GLY A 54 -10.08 1.20 20.91
CA GLY A 54 -10.01 1.37 22.36
C GLY A 54 -8.62 1.09 22.98
N LYS A 55 -7.61 0.82 22.14
CA LYS A 55 -6.22 0.66 22.58
C LYS A 55 -5.44 1.92 22.23
N PRO A 56 -4.47 2.33 23.07
CA PRO A 56 -3.61 3.45 22.75
C PRO A 56 -2.93 3.16 21.42
N ALA A 57 -3.08 4.06 20.45
CA ALA A 57 -2.32 3.98 19.21
C ALA A 57 -0.86 3.84 19.61
N GLY A 58 -0.24 2.72 19.21
CA GLY A 58 1.14 2.45 19.56
C GLY A 58 1.95 3.63 19.03
N ARG A 59 2.43 4.50 19.92
CA ARG A 59 3.43 5.50 19.56
C ARG A 59 4.66 4.67 19.17
N ARG A 60 4.78 4.30 17.90
CA ARG A 60 6.10 4.11 17.32
C ARG A 60 6.82 5.39 17.65
N ARG A 61 7.82 5.31 18.54
CA ARG A 61 8.80 6.37 18.70
C ARG A 61 9.32 6.57 17.28
N SER A 62 8.79 7.57 16.58
CA SER A 62 9.48 8.13 15.45
C SER A 62 10.80 8.56 16.05
N ASN A 63 11.87 7.83 15.76
CA ASN A 63 13.17 8.47 15.84
C ASN A 63 13.02 9.79 15.08
N ASP A 64 13.43 10.88 15.71
CA ASP A 64 13.26 12.27 15.28
C ASP A 64 13.70 12.49 13.82
N ASP A 65 12.82 12.14 12.89
CA ASP A 65 13.01 12.32 11.47
C ASP A 65 11.91 13.26 11.01
N ILE A 66 12.30 14.47 10.67
CA ILE A 66 11.46 15.56 10.15
C ILE A 66 10.72 15.14 8.86
N PHE A 67 11.13 14.03 8.24
CA PHE A 67 10.51 13.39 7.08
C PHE A 67 9.58 12.22 7.39
N SER A 68 9.37 11.87 8.66
CA SER A 68 8.43 10.82 9.01
C SER A 68 7.02 11.29 8.68
N LEU A 69 6.46 10.80 7.57
CA LEU A 69 5.02 10.58 7.43
C LEU A 69 4.57 9.50 8.44
N GLY A 70 5.09 9.49 9.68
CA GLY A 70 4.73 8.56 10.74
C GLY A 70 3.28 8.73 11.18
N PHE A 71 2.66 9.87 10.84
CA PHE A 71 1.21 10.01 10.92
C PHE A 71 0.48 9.08 9.94
N LEU A 72 1.06 8.73 8.79
CA LEU A 72 0.47 7.76 7.85
C LEU A 72 0.41 6.38 8.48
N ASP A 73 1.47 5.95 9.16
CA ASP A 73 1.50 4.66 9.86
C ASP A 73 0.40 4.56 10.93
N ASN A 74 -0.04 5.69 11.49
CA ASN A 74 -1.11 5.76 12.48
C ASN A 74 -2.47 6.19 11.91
N MET A 75 -2.55 6.59 10.64
CA MET A 75 -3.73 7.25 10.06
C MET A 75 -4.98 6.38 10.18
N PHE A 76 -4.87 5.09 9.86
CA PHE A 76 -6.00 4.18 10.01
C PHE A 76 -6.32 3.93 11.48
N SER A 77 -5.31 3.82 12.33
CA SER A 77 -5.51 3.61 13.78
C SER A 77 -6.24 4.80 14.42
N GLU A 78 -5.88 6.03 14.05
CA GLU A 78 -6.55 7.26 14.46
C GLU A 78 -8.00 7.32 13.97
N ALA A 79 -8.23 6.95 12.71
CA ALA A 79 -9.57 6.89 12.14
C ALA A 79 -10.45 5.88 12.90
N VAL A 80 -9.90 4.71 13.23
CA VAL A 80 -10.59 3.69 14.04
C VAL A 80 -10.93 4.21 15.45
N GLN A 81 -10.05 5.00 16.10
CA GLN A 81 -10.37 5.56 17.41
C GLN A 81 -11.53 6.57 17.37
N GLN A 82 -11.81 7.17 16.21
CA GLN A 82 -12.91 8.12 16.03
C GLN A 82 -14.26 7.45 15.70
N LEU A 83 -14.27 6.13 15.53
CA LEU A 83 -15.50 5.39 15.25
C LEU A 83 -16.46 5.42 16.44
N PRO A 84 -17.75 5.75 16.21
CA PRO A 84 -18.80 5.52 17.20
C PRO A 84 -18.83 4.05 17.63
N PHE A 85 -19.03 3.82 18.94
CA PHE A 85 -19.07 2.46 19.48
C PHE A 85 -20.14 1.59 18.80
N THR A 86 -21.29 2.16 18.45
CA THR A 86 -22.39 1.43 17.78
C THR A 86 -21.98 0.92 16.40
N GLY A 87 -21.27 1.73 15.63
CA GLY A 87 -20.72 1.33 14.33
C GLY A 87 -19.62 0.27 14.46
N PHE A 88 -18.69 0.47 15.40
CA PHE A 88 -17.68 -0.54 15.72
C PHE A 88 -18.31 -1.90 16.09
N ALA A 89 -19.24 -1.91 17.03
CA ALA A 89 -19.92 -3.12 17.48
C ALA A 89 -20.67 -3.82 16.33
N THR A 90 -21.33 -3.03 15.46
CA THR A 90 -22.02 -3.55 14.27
C THR A 90 -21.05 -4.24 13.31
N LEU A 91 -19.92 -3.60 12.99
CA LEU A 91 -18.90 -4.16 12.10
C LEU A 91 -18.27 -5.43 12.66
N VAL A 92 -17.97 -5.46 13.96
CA VAL A 92 -17.40 -6.63 14.62
C VAL A 92 -18.40 -7.77 14.70
N HIS A 93 -19.67 -7.49 15.02
CA HIS A 93 -20.72 -8.50 15.08
C HIS A 93 -20.94 -9.17 13.72
N ILE A 94 -21.11 -8.37 12.67
CA ILE A 94 -21.30 -8.87 11.30
C ILE A 94 -20.05 -9.60 10.81
N GLY A 95 -18.86 -9.08 11.16
CA GLY A 95 -17.59 -9.74 10.90
C GLY A 95 -17.51 -11.12 11.56
N TYR A 96 -17.97 -11.23 12.81
CA TYR A 96 -18.00 -12.49 13.55
C TYR A 96 -19.00 -13.48 12.97
N GLU A 97 -20.21 -13.04 12.60
CA GLU A 97 -21.21 -13.90 11.93
C GLU A 97 -20.67 -14.49 10.63
N ARG A 98 -19.87 -13.71 9.88
CA ARG A 98 -19.36 -14.12 8.56
C ARG A 98 -18.06 -14.92 8.62
N TYR A 99 -17.16 -14.59 9.54
CA TYR A 99 -15.79 -15.13 9.56
C TYR A 99 -15.44 -15.88 10.85
N GLY A 100 -16.35 -15.93 11.83
CA GLY A 100 -16.11 -16.54 13.13
C GLY A 100 -15.07 -15.79 13.95
N ASN A 101 -14.28 -16.52 14.75
CA ASN A 101 -13.22 -15.93 15.57
C ASN A 101 -12.01 -15.55 14.69
N VAL A 102 -12.00 -14.30 14.21
CA VAL A 102 -10.98 -13.81 13.26
C VAL A 102 -9.59 -13.63 13.91
N LEU A 103 -9.50 -13.67 15.24
CA LEU A 103 -8.25 -13.53 16.00
C LEU A 103 -7.52 -14.86 16.29
N THR A 104 -8.17 -16.02 16.14
CA THR A 104 -7.55 -17.31 16.50
C THR A 104 -6.54 -17.81 15.47
N THR A 105 -6.60 -17.32 14.24
CA THR A 105 -5.63 -17.65 13.19
C THR A 105 -4.40 -16.75 13.32
N ARG A 106 -3.55 -17.06 14.32
CA ARG A 106 -2.31 -16.31 14.62
C ARG A 106 -1.23 -16.37 13.53
N SER A 107 -1.37 -17.20 12.50
CA SER A 107 -0.21 -17.53 11.66
C SER A 107 0.02 -16.58 10.47
N HIS A 108 -0.99 -16.00 9.83
CA HIS A 108 -0.77 -15.13 8.66
C HIS A 108 -1.90 -14.08 8.53
N GLY A 109 -1.56 -12.79 8.39
CA GLY A 109 -2.54 -11.76 8.02
C GLY A 109 -3.07 -12.00 6.60
N ASP A 110 -4.25 -11.49 6.26
CA ASP A 110 -4.90 -11.74 4.95
C ASP A 110 -3.99 -11.39 3.77
N LEU A 111 -3.17 -10.33 3.87
CA LEU A 111 -2.15 -9.98 2.87
C LEU A 111 -1.03 -11.04 2.78
N GLY A 112 -0.55 -11.56 3.91
CA GLY A 112 0.43 -12.66 3.92
C GLY A 112 -0.16 -13.93 3.31
N MET A 113 -1.38 -14.30 3.69
CA MET A 113 -2.10 -15.42 3.08
C MET A 113 -2.28 -15.25 1.57
N PHE A 114 -2.61 -14.05 1.11
CA PHE A 114 -2.73 -13.74 -0.31
C PHE A 114 -1.39 -13.90 -1.03
N LEU A 115 -0.32 -13.33 -0.48
CA LEU A 115 1.01 -13.35 -1.08
C LEU A 115 1.65 -14.75 -1.07
N ASP A 116 1.54 -15.49 0.04
CA ASP A 116 2.08 -16.85 0.18
C ASP A 116 1.37 -17.86 -0.74
N ARG A 117 0.08 -17.62 -1.04
CA ARG A 117 -0.70 -18.46 -1.95
C ARG A 117 -0.44 -18.14 -3.42
N TYR A 118 -0.15 -16.89 -3.75
CA TYR A 118 0.25 -16.49 -5.10
C TYR A 118 1.67 -16.88 -5.45
N MET A 119 2.58 -16.87 -4.48
CA MET A 119 3.98 -17.24 -4.65
C MET A 119 4.40 -18.17 -3.52
N PRO A 120 4.13 -19.49 -3.64
CA PRO A 120 4.61 -20.45 -2.67
C PRO A 120 6.15 -20.40 -2.66
N THR A 121 6.71 -19.89 -1.58
CA THR A 121 8.16 -19.81 -1.33
C THR A 121 8.85 -21.19 -1.37
N ASN A 122 8.07 -22.28 -1.32
CA ASN A 122 8.55 -23.65 -1.23
C ASN A 122 8.26 -24.53 -2.47
N GLY A 123 7.98 -23.94 -3.64
CA GLY A 123 7.94 -24.69 -4.92
C GLY A 123 6.84 -25.76 -5.05
N LYS A 124 5.96 -25.91 -4.06
CA LYS A 124 4.72 -26.68 -4.20
C LYS A 124 3.64 -25.73 -4.71
N ALA A 125 3.38 -25.80 -6.02
CA ALA A 125 2.19 -25.21 -6.61
C ALA A 125 0.95 -25.89 -5.99
N MET A 126 0.37 -25.27 -4.96
CA MET A 126 -1.04 -25.50 -4.67
C MET A 126 -1.82 -24.77 -5.74
N GLU A 127 -2.76 -25.46 -6.38
CA GLU A 127 -3.73 -24.94 -7.36
C GLU A 127 -4.17 -23.51 -7.01
N SER A 128 -3.63 -22.51 -7.74
CA SER A 128 -3.48 -21.13 -7.26
C SER A 128 -4.65 -20.22 -7.64
N ASP A 129 -5.30 -20.45 -8.77
CA ASP A 129 -6.26 -19.49 -9.35
C ASP A 129 -7.58 -19.45 -8.60
N THR A 130 -8.11 -20.62 -8.21
CA THR A 130 -9.37 -20.75 -7.48
C THR A 130 -9.29 -20.13 -6.08
N ASN A 131 -8.10 -20.09 -5.48
CA ASN A 131 -7.91 -19.72 -4.07
C ASN A 131 -7.75 -18.21 -3.84
N ALA A 132 -7.14 -17.51 -4.79
CA ALA A 132 -7.01 -16.06 -4.76
C ALA A 132 -8.32 -15.33 -5.03
N GLN A 133 -9.05 -15.81 -6.03
CA GLN A 133 -10.39 -15.34 -6.34
C GLN A 133 -11.33 -15.59 -5.15
N THR A 134 -11.20 -16.74 -4.49
CA THR A 134 -11.87 -17.04 -3.21
C THR A 134 -11.55 -16.01 -2.12
N LEU A 135 -10.28 -15.59 -1.97
CA LEU A 135 -9.92 -14.53 -0.99
C LEU A 135 -10.59 -13.19 -1.32
N ILE A 136 -10.65 -12.83 -2.59
CA ILE A 136 -11.26 -11.58 -3.05
C ILE A 136 -12.79 -11.61 -2.94
N GLU A 137 -13.42 -12.72 -3.30
CA GLU A 137 -14.88 -12.87 -3.36
C GLU A 137 -15.48 -13.22 -1.99
N GLN A 138 -14.89 -14.18 -1.27
CA GLN A 138 -15.45 -14.66 0.01
C GLN A 138 -15.04 -13.79 1.19
N TYR A 139 -13.82 -13.25 1.19
CA TYR A 139 -13.27 -12.49 2.32
C TYR A 139 -13.17 -10.98 2.06
N ALA A 140 -13.64 -10.52 0.89
CA ALA A 140 -13.60 -9.11 0.48
C ALA A 140 -12.19 -8.51 0.64
N PHE A 141 -11.16 -9.26 0.23
CA PHE A 141 -9.75 -8.91 0.41
C PHE A 141 -9.39 -7.50 -0.09
N ILE A 142 -8.59 -6.79 0.71
CA ILE A 142 -8.01 -5.47 0.42
C ILE A 142 -6.49 -5.57 0.65
N PRO A 143 -5.63 -5.24 -0.34
CA PRO A 143 -4.17 -5.30 -0.17
C PRO A 143 -3.63 -4.05 0.54
N ALA A 144 -4.25 -3.66 1.65
CA ALA A 144 -3.79 -2.54 2.46
C ALA A 144 -3.03 -3.07 3.67
N PRO A 145 -1.77 -2.67 3.88
CA PRO A 145 -1.07 -2.93 5.12
C PRO A 145 -1.56 -1.92 6.17
N LEU A 146 -2.63 -2.25 6.90
CA LEU A 146 -3.19 -1.34 7.90
C LEU A 146 -2.47 -1.35 9.24
N VAL A 147 -1.65 -2.36 9.53
CA VAL A 147 -0.72 -2.30 10.66
C VAL A 147 0.46 -3.19 10.33
N PRO A 148 1.68 -2.66 10.16
CA PRO A 148 2.88 -3.47 10.35
C PRO A 148 2.88 -3.91 11.82
N SER A 149 2.39 -5.13 12.08
CA SER A 149 2.53 -5.74 13.38
C SER A 149 4.02 -5.70 13.73
N PRO A 150 4.42 -5.19 14.90
CA PRO A 150 5.83 -5.07 15.28
C PRO A 150 6.55 -6.43 15.30
N ASN A 151 5.79 -7.52 15.35
CA ASN A 151 6.28 -8.90 15.40
C ASN A 151 6.19 -9.65 14.07
N VAL A 152 5.64 -9.03 13.02
CA VAL A 152 5.54 -9.65 11.69
C VAL A 152 6.50 -8.90 10.77
N PRO A 153 7.55 -9.56 10.25
CA PRO A 153 8.42 -8.91 9.27
C PRO A 153 7.56 -8.40 8.11
N PRO A 154 7.89 -7.22 7.53
CA PRO A 154 7.16 -6.70 6.38
C PRO A 154 7.07 -7.80 5.31
N PRO A 155 5.89 -8.02 4.71
CA PRO A 155 5.67 -9.16 3.82
C PRO A 155 6.77 -9.20 2.75
N THR A 156 7.46 -10.34 2.69
CA THR A 156 8.78 -10.49 2.05
C THR A 156 8.78 -10.29 0.53
N SER A 157 7.65 -10.03 -0.13
CA SER A 157 7.69 -9.58 -1.52
C SER A 157 6.37 -8.93 -1.95
N LEU A 158 6.19 -7.64 -1.68
CA LEU A 158 5.18 -6.87 -2.39
C LEU A 158 5.45 -6.79 -3.92
N ARG A 159 6.61 -7.28 -4.42
CA ARG A 159 6.83 -7.50 -5.87
C ARG A 159 5.82 -8.47 -6.47
N VAL A 160 5.16 -9.30 -5.66
CA VAL A 160 4.03 -10.13 -6.11
C VAL A 160 2.89 -9.25 -6.64
N LEU A 161 2.69 -8.03 -6.12
CA LEU A 161 1.71 -7.09 -6.68
C LEU A 161 2.07 -6.67 -8.11
N LEU A 162 3.37 -6.45 -8.38
CA LEU A 162 3.85 -6.13 -9.74
C LEU A 162 3.67 -7.33 -10.68
N ARG A 163 4.01 -8.53 -10.21
CA ARG A 163 3.77 -9.76 -10.97
C ARG A 163 2.29 -10.03 -11.21
N LEU A 164 1.42 -9.76 -10.23
CA LEU A 164 -0.03 -9.89 -10.41
C LEU A 164 -0.55 -8.95 -11.50
N ALA A 165 -0.01 -7.72 -11.56
CA ALA A 165 -0.38 -6.77 -12.61
C ALA A 165 0.01 -7.26 -14.01
N THR A 166 1.11 -8.01 -14.15
CA THR A 166 1.53 -8.59 -15.43
C THR A 166 0.78 -9.87 -15.78
N THR A 167 0.74 -10.85 -14.88
CA THR A 167 0.22 -12.19 -15.16
C THR A 167 -1.30 -12.25 -15.10
N GLU A 168 -1.91 -11.52 -14.15
CA GLU A 168 -3.35 -11.57 -13.86
C GLU A 168 -3.93 -10.16 -13.73
N SER A 169 -3.75 -9.35 -14.78
CA SER A 169 -4.20 -7.95 -14.82
C SER A 169 -5.67 -7.74 -14.43
N LYS A 170 -6.56 -8.71 -14.73
CA LYS A 170 -7.97 -8.67 -14.31
C LYS A 170 -8.10 -8.68 -12.80
N LEU A 171 -7.37 -9.57 -12.11
CA LEU A 171 -7.42 -9.64 -10.66
C LEU A 171 -6.77 -8.42 -10.03
N PHE A 172 -5.64 -7.95 -10.58
CA PHE A 172 -5.00 -6.71 -10.13
C PHE A 172 -5.99 -5.53 -10.17
N ARG A 173 -6.74 -5.36 -11.26
CA ARG A 173 -7.79 -4.31 -11.37
C ARG A 173 -8.85 -4.40 -10.28
N THR A 174 -9.13 -5.59 -9.75
CA THR A 174 -10.08 -5.73 -8.64
C THR A 174 -9.53 -5.15 -7.34
N ILE A 175 -8.22 -5.22 -7.12
CA ILE A 175 -7.60 -4.75 -5.87
C ILE A 175 -6.99 -3.34 -6.01
N GLN A 176 -6.78 -2.88 -7.24
CA GLN A 176 -6.19 -1.59 -7.60
C GLN A 176 -6.80 -0.36 -6.90
N PRO A 177 -8.13 -0.25 -6.69
CA PRO A 177 -8.74 0.97 -6.17
C PRO A 177 -8.15 1.45 -4.85
N VAL A 178 -7.68 0.56 -3.98
CA VAL A 178 -7.09 0.97 -2.70
C VAL A 178 -5.86 1.84 -2.87
N PHE A 179 -5.06 1.62 -3.91
CA PHE A 179 -3.86 2.41 -4.18
C PHE A 179 -4.18 3.80 -4.75
N GLU A 180 -5.44 4.08 -5.11
CA GLU A 180 -5.84 5.37 -5.67
C GLU A 180 -6.32 6.34 -4.58
N PHE A 181 -6.84 5.83 -3.46
CA PHE A 181 -7.36 6.67 -2.37
C PHE A 181 -6.57 6.55 -1.06
N ASP A 182 -5.96 5.40 -0.75
CA ASP A 182 -5.25 5.17 0.52
C ASP A 182 -3.76 5.57 0.39
N PRO A 183 -3.33 6.64 1.06
CA PRO A 183 -1.94 7.11 1.01
C PRO A 183 -0.93 6.08 1.53
N VAL A 184 -1.31 5.23 2.49
CA VAL A 184 -0.42 4.20 3.03
C VAL A 184 -0.19 3.12 1.98
N ALA A 185 -1.27 2.57 1.42
CA ALA A 185 -1.18 1.58 0.35
C ALA A 185 -0.43 2.14 -0.87
N ARG A 186 -0.70 3.40 -1.24
CA ARG A 186 -0.02 4.09 -2.34
C ARG A 186 1.47 4.28 -2.10
N ARG A 187 1.88 4.67 -0.89
CA ARG A 187 3.29 4.74 -0.49
C ARG A 187 3.99 3.39 -0.66
N TYR A 188 3.38 2.31 -0.18
CA TYR A 188 3.95 0.97 -0.32
C TYR A 188 4.07 0.55 -1.79
N LEU A 189 3.10 0.92 -2.64
CA LEU A 189 3.20 0.69 -4.07
C LEU A 189 4.41 1.40 -4.69
N TRP A 190 4.67 2.65 -4.29
CA TRP A 190 5.87 3.38 -4.69
C TRP A 190 7.16 2.72 -4.23
N GLU A 191 7.25 2.30 -2.96
CA GLU A 191 8.43 1.61 -2.44
C GLU A 191 8.77 0.35 -3.24
N VAL A 192 7.74 -0.37 -3.70
CA VAL A 192 7.89 -1.62 -4.46
C VAL A 192 8.37 -1.37 -5.87
N VAL A 193 7.79 -0.37 -6.54
CA VAL A 193 8.23 0.01 -7.88
C VAL A 193 9.65 0.56 -7.84
N LEU A 194 9.96 1.44 -6.90
CA LEU A 194 11.30 1.98 -6.74
C LEU A 194 12.32 0.89 -6.43
N LEU A 195 12.00 -0.06 -5.54
CA LEU A 195 12.88 -1.19 -5.26
C LEU A 195 13.09 -2.05 -6.52
N PHE A 196 12.03 -2.37 -7.27
CA PHE A 196 12.15 -3.14 -8.51
C PHE A 196 13.05 -2.44 -9.55
N LEU A 197 12.86 -1.14 -9.78
CA LEU A 197 13.69 -0.36 -10.70
C LEU A 197 15.14 -0.26 -10.20
N PHE A 198 15.33 -0.12 -8.89
CA PHE A 198 16.64 -0.13 -8.25
C PHE A 198 17.36 -1.45 -8.49
N ASP A 199 16.71 -2.59 -8.27
CA ASP A 199 17.30 -3.92 -8.53
C ASP A 199 17.66 -4.12 -10.02
N LEU A 200 16.82 -3.64 -10.92
CA LEU A 200 17.11 -3.69 -12.37
C LEU A 200 18.28 -2.81 -12.74
N SER A 201 18.47 -1.67 -12.08
CA SER A 201 19.56 -0.75 -12.38
C SER A 201 20.96 -1.35 -12.12
N PHE A 202 21.07 -2.33 -11.21
CA PHE A 202 22.29 -3.10 -10.96
C PHE A 202 22.63 -4.11 -12.07
N ARG A 203 21.65 -4.56 -12.85
CA ARG A 203 21.87 -5.62 -13.84
C ARG A 203 22.45 -5.00 -15.11
N ALA A 204 23.58 -5.51 -15.61
CA ALA A 204 24.18 -4.98 -16.85
C ALA A 204 23.17 -4.97 -18.01
N ASN A 205 22.45 -6.09 -18.22
CA ASN A 205 21.41 -6.22 -19.22
C ASN A 205 20.08 -6.69 -18.61
N ILE A 206 18.98 -6.21 -19.18
CA ILE A 206 17.60 -6.63 -18.81
C ILE A 206 17.21 -7.79 -19.75
N ASP A 207 17.92 -8.92 -19.73
CA ASP A 207 17.71 -9.95 -20.75
C ASP A 207 16.51 -10.88 -20.45
N ARG A 208 15.90 -10.77 -19.27
CA ARG A 208 14.76 -11.61 -18.88
C ARG A 208 13.47 -11.03 -19.42
N ALA A 209 12.73 -11.84 -20.18
CA ALA A 209 11.39 -11.50 -20.68
C ALA A 209 10.44 -11.06 -19.53
N GLU A 210 10.52 -11.73 -18.38
CA GLU A 210 9.72 -11.38 -17.19
C GLU A 210 9.97 -9.95 -16.69
N ASP A 211 11.21 -9.46 -16.73
CA ASP A 211 11.54 -8.10 -16.27
C ASP A 211 10.96 -7.07 -17.25
N HIS A 212 11.00 -7.36 -18.56
CA HIS A 212 10.42 -6.51 -19.60
C HIS A 212 8.89 -6.42 -19.49
N ASP A 213 8.22 -7.54 -19.23
CA ASP A 213 6.77 -7.55 -19.05
C ASP A 213 6.37 -6.77 -17.80
N CYS A 214 7.13 -6.92 -16.71
CA CYS A 214 6.96 -6.12 -15.50
C CYS A 214 7.12 -4.62 -15.78
N LEU A 215 8.20 -4.21 -16.45
CA LEU A 215 8.44 -2.81 -16.82
C LEU A 215 7.26 -2.21 -17.61
N LYS A 216 6.78 -2.92 -18.64
CA LYS A 216 5.62 -2.47 -19.46
C LYS A 216 4.34 -2.31 -18.65
N SER A 217 4.17 -3.08 -17.58
CA SER A 217 2.99 -2.99 -16.72
C SER A 217 3.05 -1.83 -15.72
N LEU A 218 4.22 -1.26 -15.41
CA LEU A 218 4.39 -0.29 -14.32
C LEU A 218 3.50 0.95 -14.47
N ARG A 219 3.37 1.49 -15.69
CA ARG A 219 2.46 2.60 -16.01
C ARG A 219 1.00 2.28 -15.67
N THR A 220 0.60 1.01 -15.77
CA THR A 220 -0.77 0.58 -15.42
C THR A 220 -0.96 0.40 -13.92
N VAL A 221 0.12 0.07 -13.22
CA VAL A 221 0.16 -0.13 -11.76
C VAL A 221 0.12 1.20 -11.04
N ILE A 222 1.01 2.12 -11.42
CA ILE A 222 1.10 3.47 -10.85
C ILE A 222 0.42 4.45 -11.81
N ARG A 223 -0.92 4.50 -11.73
CA ARG A 223 -1.68 5.59 -12.34
C ARG A 223 -1.62 6.84 -11.48
N PRO A 224 -1.62 8.05 -12.04
CA PRO A 224 -1.75 9.28 -11.26
C PRO A 224 -2.96 9.19 -10.33
N ALA A 225 -2.72 9.35 -9.02
CA ALA A 225 -3.78 9.37 -8.02
C ALA A 225 -4.25 10.82 -7.84
N ASN A 226 -5.47 11.12 -8.28
CA ASN A 226 -6.01 12.49 -8.24
C ASN A 226 -6.67 12.81 -6.89
N ASP A 227 -7.13 11.80 -6.14
CA ASP A 227 -8.02 11.96 -4.98
C ASP A 227 -7.54 11.16 -3.75
N LEU A 228 -6.26 11.30 -3.39
CA LEU A 228 -5.74 10.71 -2.15
C LEU A 228 -6.39 11.34 -0.92
N ILE A 229 -6.73 10.50 0.05
CA ILE A 229 -7.35 10.92 1.31
C ILE A 229 -6.46 11.94 2.03
N LYS A 230 -7.10 12.93 2.69
CA LYS A 230 -6.44 14.06 3.38
C LYS A 230 -5.63 14.99 2.46
N SER A 231 -5.90 15.00 1.15
CA SER A 231 -5.23 15.88 0.17
C SER A 231 -3.71 15.69 0.11
N ILE A 232 -3.23 14.49 0.44
CA ILE A 232 -1.80 14.16 0.37
C ILE A 232 -1.42 14.06 -1.10
N LYS A 233 -0.35 14.73 -1.52
CA LYS A 233 0.11 14.67 -2.91
C LYS A 233 0.84 13.35 -3.15
N ASP A 234 0.61 12.75 -4.31
CA ASP A 234 1.33 11.55 -4.73
C ASP A 234 2.85 11.80 -4.80
N GLN A 235 3.25 13.02 -5.14
CA GLN A 235 4.63 13.50 -5.10
C GLN A 235 5.27 13.35 -3.71
N ASP A 236 4.55 13.68 -2.63
CA ASP A 236 5.07 13.56 -1.27
C ASP A 236 5.26 12.09 -0.86
N LEU A 237 4.36 11.21 -1.29
CA LEU A 237 4.47 9.77 -1.08
C LEU A 237 5.67 9.18 -1.84
N PHE A 238 5.87 9.62 -3.08
CA PHE A 238 7.05 9.26 -3.87
C PHE A 238 8.35 9.71 -3.20
N CYS A 239 8.44 10.99 -2.78
CA CYS A 239 9.59 11.53 -2.06
C CYS A 239 9.93 10.67 -0.83
N PHE A 240 8.90 10.34 -0.05
CA PHE A 240 9.07 9.51 1.13
C PHE A 240 9.59 8.11 0.77
N ALA A 241 8.99 7.45 -0.22
CA ALA A 241 9.40 6.12 -0.66
C ALA A 241 10.85 6.11 -1.19
N LEU A 242 11.26 7.15 -1.94
CA LEU A 242 12.62 7.31 -2.44
C LEU A 242 13.63 7.49 -1.30
N VAL A 243 13.35 8.39 -0.35
CA VAL A 243 14.23 8.60 0.81
C VAL A 243 14.30 7.33 1.68
N SER A 244 13.17 6.65 1.90
CA SER A 244 13.09 5.36 2.60
C SER A 244 13.98 4.31 1.92
N LEU A 245 13.94 4.23 0.59
CA LEU A 245 14.79 3.33 -0.18
C LEU A 245 16.29 3.66 -0.01
N LEU A 246 16.68 4.92 -0.26
CA LEU A 246 18.09 5.33 -0.22
C LEU A 246 18.72 5.14 1.16
N ARG A 247 17.95 5.39 2.24
CA ARG A 247 18.44 5.22 3.62
C ARG A 247 18.76 3.78 3.99
N LYS A 248 18.16 2.79 3.30
CA LYS A 248 18.43 1.36 3.53
C LYS A 248 19.80 0.92 3.04
N TYR A 249 20.45 1.72 2.19
CA TYR A 249 21.76 1.42 1.62
C TYR A 249 22.81 2.43 2.10
N PRO A 250 24.08 2.01 2.24
CA PRO A 250 25.17 2.89 2.65
C PRO A 250 25.55 3.87 1.53
N THR A 251 26.19 4.98 1.91
CA THR A 251 26.75 5.96 0.96
C THR A 251 27.68 5.28 -0.04
N GLY A 252 27.53 5.60 -1.32
CA GLY A 252 28.32 5.01 -2.41
C GLY A 252 27.82 3.67 -2.93
N TYR A 253 26.82 3.04 -2.29
CA TYR A 253 26.17 1.84 -2.84
C TYR A 253 25.37 2.16 -4.12
N CYS A 254 24.80 3.36 -4.20
CA CYS A 254 24.12 3.87 -5.38
C CYS A 254 25.04 4.85 -6.11
N ASP A 255 25.76 4.34 -7.12
CA ASP A 255 26.62 5.19 -7.95
C ASP A 255 25.81 6.04 -8.96
N LYS A 256 26.51 6.96 -9.63
CA LYS A 256 25.89 7.86 -10.63
C LYS A 256 25.14 7.11 -11.72
N LYS A 257 25.78 6.07 -12.25
CA LYS A 257 25.33 5.34 -13.43
C LYS A 257 24.05 4.58 -13.10
N MET A 258 24.01 4.01 -11.90
CA MET A 258 22.90 3.23 -11.41
C MET A 258 21.68 4.10 -11.11
N MET A 259 21.87 5.23 -10.43
CA MET A 259 20.76 6.17 -10.23
C MET A 259 20.24 6.74 -11.55
N SER A 260 21.14 7.17 -12.43
CA SER A 260 20.75 7.68 -13.76
C SER A 260 19.91 6.65 -14.51
N ARG A 261 20.30 5.37 -14.46
CA ARG A 261 19.52 4.28 -15.03
C ARG A 261 18.17 4.08 -14.33
N MET A 262 18.13 4.11 -13.01
CA MET A 262 16.86 3.97 -12.26
C MET A 262 15.88 5.09 -12.61
N LEU A 263 16.36 6.34 -12.64
CA LEU A 263 15.55 7.52 -13.02
C LEU A 263 15.11 7.44 -14.48
N HIS A 264 15.97 6.98 -15.38
CA HIS A 264 15.61 6.75 -16.78
C HIS A 264 14.48 5.73 -16.90
N LEU A 265 14.60 4.58 -16.23
CA LEU A 265 13.55 3.56 -16.20
C LEU A 265 12.25 4.10 -15.58
N LEU A 266 12.35 4.95 -14.56
CA LEU A 266 11.19 5.59 -13.94
C LEU A 266 10.46 6.51 -14.92
N VAL A 267 11.18 7.36 -15.65
CA VAL A 267 10.60 8.24 -16.69
C VAL A 267 10.01 7.41 -17.83
N GLU A 268 10.73 6.41 -18.32
CA GLU A 268 10.36 5.63 -19.50
C GLU A 268 9.17 4.71 -19.24
N TYR A 269 9.12 4.03 -18.10
CA TYR A 269 8.15 2.96 -17.84
C TYR A 269 7.05 3.31 -16.83
N VAL A 270 7.27 4.33 -15.98
CA VAL A 270 6.28 4.74 -14.98
C VAL A 270 5.59 6.03 -15.39
N GLU A 271 6.31 6.98 -15.98
CA GLU A 271 5.81 8.33 -16.31
C GLU A 271 5.06 8.96 -15.11
N PRO A 272 5.76 9.26 -14.00
CA PRO A 272 5.12 9.87 -12.85
C PRO A 272 4.42 11.16 -13.26
N GLY A 273 3.20 11.39 -12.75
CA GLY A 273 2.39 12.59 -13.06
C GLY A 273 2.93 13.90 -12.47
N PHE A 274 4.21 13.95 -12.09
CA PHE A 274 4.92 15.08 -11.50
C PHE A 274 6.36 15.15 -12.03
N SER A 275 6.96 16.33 -11.96
CA SER A 275 8.34 16.55 -12.41
C SER A 275 9.34 15.90 -11.44
N LEU A 276 10.09 14.91 -11.93
CA LEU A 276 11.15 14.27 -11.14
C LEU A 276 12.28 15.23 -10.79
N MET A 277 12.61 16.16 -11.68
CA MET A 277 13.66 17.15 -11.41
C MET A 277 13.25 18.08 -10.27
N GLU A 278 12.01 18.57 -10.27
CA GLU A 278 11.49 19.39 -9.17
C GLU A 278 11.48 18.63 -7.84
N VAL A 279 11.14 17.33 -7.85
CA VAL A 279 11.22 16.47 -6.67
C VAL A 279 12.64 16.37 -6.14
N LEU A 280 13.61 16.06 -7.00
CA LEU A 280 15.00 15.89 -6.58
C LEU A 280 15.57 17.21 -6.05
N GLU A 281 15.30 18.34 -6.70
CA GLU A 281 15.69 19.66 -6.19
C GLU A 281 15.08 19.94 -4.82
N GLU A 282 13.78 19.70 -4.66
CA GLU A 282 13.07 19.89 -3.41
C GLU A 282 13.66 19.02 -2.29
N LEU A 283 14.04 17.78 -2.59
CA LEU A 283 14.73 16.90 -1.64
C LEU A 283 16.11 17.43 -1.21
N THR A 284 16.83 18.15 -2.07
CA THR A 284 18.12 18.76 -1.66
C THR A 284 17.97 19.96 -0.74
N ARG A 285 16.89 20.73 -0.90
CA ARG A 285 16.57 21.89 -0.05
C ARG A 285 16.07 21.49 1.33
N ARG A 286 15.52 20.28 1.44
CA ARG A 286 14.91 19.71 2.64
C ARG A 286 15.92 19.15 3.64
N GLU A 287 15.59 19.06 4.92
CA GLU A 287 16.44 18.47 5.97
C GLU A 287 16.39 16.93 5.98
N ILE A 288 17.09 16.29 5.03
CA ILE A 288 17.34 14.84 5.00
C ILE A 288 18.78 14.50 5.42
N ARG A 289 19.07 13.22 5.69
CA ARG A 289 20.41 12.72 6.07
C ARG A 289 21.45 13.20 5.05
N THR A 290 22.59 13.68 5.52
CA THR A 290 23.59 14.38 4.69
C THR A 290 24.07 13.53 3.52
N ASP A 291 24.30 12.25 3.74
CA ASP A 291 24.66 11.29 2.69
C ASP A 291 23.56 11.09 1.62
N THR A 292 22.29 11.18 2.00
CA THR A 292 21.14 11.12 1.08
C THR A 292 21.09 12.40 0.27
N LYS A 293 21.36 13.57 0.89
CA LYS A 293 21.51 14.83 0.17
C LYS A 293 22.66 14.79 -0.82
N GLU A 294 23.83 14.33 -0.38
CA GLU A 294 25.03 14.21 -1.22
C GLU A 294 24.76 13.30 -2.41
N SER A 295 24.09 12.17 -2.18
CA SER A 295 23.65 11.28 -3.26
C SER A 295 22.76 12.04 -4.26
N ILE A 296 21.72 12.74 -3.79
CA ILE A 296 20.79 13.47 -4.66
C ILE A 296 21.47 14.65 -5.38
N GLN A 297 22.28 15.45 -4.69
CA GLN A 297 23.02 16.58 -5.27
C GLN A 297 24.02 16.15 -6.33
N TYR A 298 24.69 15.02 -6.10
CA TYR A 298 25.57 14.41 -7.09
C TYR A 298 24.82 14.01 -8.38
N PHE A 299 23.50 13.75 -8.30
CA PHE A 299 22.67 13.50 -9.48
C PHE A 299 22.18 14.77 -10.19
N LEU A 300 21.96 15.87 -9.47
CA LEU A 300 21.44 17.14 -10.02
C LEU A 300 22.49 17.99 -10.76
N THR A 301 23.78 17.72 -10.58
CA THR A 301 24.87 18.60 -11.06
C THR A 301 25.30 18.31 -12.51
N VAL A 302 24.51 17.56 -13.27
CA VAL A 302 24.82 17.00 -14.60
C VAL A 302 23.62 17.15 -15.51
#